data_AF-A0A3Q0JL93-F1
#
_entry.id   AF-A0A3Q0JL93-F1
#
_cell.length_a   1.000
_cell.length_b   1.000
_cell.length_c   1.000
_cell.angle_alpha   90.00
_cell.angle_beta   90.00
_cell.angle_gamma   90.00
#
_symmetry.space_group_name_H-M   'P 1'
#
loop_
_entity.id
_entity.type
_entity.pdbx_description
1 polymer ?
#
loop_
_entity_poly.entity_id
_entity_poly.type
_entity_poly.pdbx_seq_one_letter_code
_entity_poly.pdbx_strand_id
1 'polypeptide(L)' 'MKILDIELVKGNKGLGFSIAGGIGNQHIPGDNGIYVTKIMDGGAAQVDGRLQVGDKLIAVRNSTVSKGPEG' A
#
# COMPACT_ATOMS: atom_id res chain seq x y z
N MET A 1 -7.23 -17.22 4.16
CA MET A 1 -6.85 -15.81 3.92
C MET A 1 -5.83 -15.42 4.97
N LYS A 2 -4.68 -14.85 4.58
CA LYS A 2 -3.65 -14.36 5.51
C LYS A 2 -3.73 -12.85 5.54
N ILE A 3 -3.79 -12.25 6.73
CA ILE A 3 -3.73 -10.81 6.94
C ILE A 3 -2.31 -10.48 7.39
N LEU A 4 -1.73 -9.42 6.83
CA LEU A 4 -0.41 -8.94 7.18
C LEU A 4 -0.46 -7.43 7.39
N ASP A 5 0.09 -6.97 8.52
CA ASP A 5 0.36 -5.55 8.74
C ASP A 5 1.73 -5.22 8.13
N ILE A 6 1.76 -4.24 7.24
CA ILE A 6 2.98 -3.79 6.55
C ILE A 6 3.17 -2.31 6.85
N GLU A 7 4.33 -1.98 7.44
CA GLU A 7 4.79 -0.60 7.57
C GLU A 7 5.82 -0.31 6.49
N LEU A 8 5.56 0.72 5.69
CA LEU A 8 6.46 1.19 4.65
C LEU A 8 6.96 2.59 5.00
N VAL A 9 8.27 2.78 4.90
CA VAL A 9 8.86 4.12 4.96
C VAL A 9 8.74 4.77 3.60
N LYS A 10 8.17 5.98 3.55
CA LYS A 10 7.98 6.71 2.31
C LYS A 10 9.35 7.08 1.70
N GLY A 11 9.59 6.63 0.47
CA GLY A 11 10.76 7.05 -0.31
C GLY A 11 10.50 8.34 -1.09
N ASN A 12 11.48 8.74 -1.90
CA ASN A 12 11.42 9.99 -2.70
C ASN A 12 10.22 10.04 -3.68
N LYS A 13 9.68 8.88 -4.06
CA LYS A 13 8.53 8.74 -4.96
C LYS A 13 7.25 8.25 -4.26
N GLY A 14 7.18 8.37 -2.93
CA GLY A 14 6.05 7.84 -2.16
C GLY A 14 6.26 6.39 -1.70
N LEU A 15 5.16 5.65 -1.55
CA LEU A 15 5.19 4.25 -1.10
C LEU A 15 5.48 3.26 -2.24
N GLY A 16 5.41 3.69 -3.51
CA GLY A 16 5.84 2.88 -4.65
C GLY A 16 4.85 1.80 -5.11
N PHE A 17 3.55 2.00 -4.92
CA PHE A 17 2.51 1.12 -5.46
C PHE A 17 1.26 1.91 -5.89
N SER A 18 0.39 1.28 -6.68
CA SER A 18 -0.89 1.83 -7.13
C SER A 18 -2.05 0.97 -6.67
N ILE A 19 -3.22 1.58 -6.50
CA ILE A 19 -4.46 0.90 -6.09
C ILE A 19 -5.58 1.11 -7.11
N ALA A 20 -6.54 0.20 -7.15
CA ALA A 20 -7.81 0.36 -7.85
C ALA A 20 -8.95 -0.31 -7.06
N GLY A 21 -10.20 0.00 -7.42
CA GLY A 21 -11.38 -0.56 -6.75
C GLY A 21 -12.16 0.48 -5.95
N GLY A 22 -13.13 -0.02 -5.17
CA GLY A 22 -14.04 0.81 -4.38
C GLY A 22 -15.49 0.71 -4.87
N ILE A 23 -16.42 1.16 -4.02
CA ILE A 23 -17.87 1.00 -4.22
C ILE A 23 -18.37 1.59 -5.56
N GLY A 24 -17.77 2.68 -6.02
CA GLY A 24 -18.15 3.34 -7.28
C GLY A 24 -17.26 2.99 -8.49
N ASN A 25 -16.19 2.21 -8.31
CA ASN A 25 -15.25 1.88 -9.39
C ASN A 25 -14.61 0.52 -9.11
N GLN A 26 -15.43 -0.53 -9.13
CA GLN A 26 -15.00 -1.88 -8.82
C GLN A 26 -13.88 -2.33 -9.76
N HIS A 27 -12.77 -2.81 -9.19
CA HIS A 27 -11.69 -3.41 -9.97
C HIS A 27 -12.03 -4.85 -10.38
N ILE A 28 -12.74 -5.56 -9.47
CA ILE A 28 -13.24 -6.91 -9.68
C ILE A 28 -14.77 -6.83 -9.64
N PRO A 29 -15.49 -7.29 -10.69
CA PRO A 29 -16.95 -7.22 -10.73
C PRO A 29 -17.60 -7.88 -9.51
N GLY A 30 -18.48 -7.15 -8.83
CA GLY A 30 -19.16 -7.60 -7.61
C GLY A 30 -18.37 -7.44 -6.32
N ASP A 31 -17.13 -6.92 -6.36
CA ASP A 31 -16.32 -6.67 -5.17
C ASP A 31 -15.94 -5.19 -5.04
N ASN A 32 -16.34 -4.60 -3.91
CA ASN A 32 -16.06 -3.20 -3.56
C ASN A 32 -14.66 -2.98 -2.95
N GLY A 33 -13.82 -4.00 -2.92
CA GLY A 33 -12.47 -3.97 -2.38
C GLY A 33 -11.53 -3.00 -3.07
N ILE A 34 -10.51 -2.57 -2.33
CA ILE A 34 -9.36 -1.83 -2.86
C ILE A 34 -8.20 -2.81 -3.02
N TYR A 35 -7.59 -2.80 -4.20
CA TYR A 35 -6.58 -3.77 -4.61
C TYR A 35 -5.31 -3.10 -5.09
N VAL A 36 -4.16 -3.67 -4.77
CA VAL A 36 -2.88 -3.26 -5.36
C VAL A 36 -2.84 -3.69 -6.82
N THR A 37 -2.66 -2.74 -7.74
CA THR A 37 -2.63 -3.01 -9.19
C THR A 37 -1.25 -2.91 -9.81
N LYS A 38 -0.32 -2.25 -9.11
CA LYS A 38 1.06 -2.11 -9.57
C LYS A 38 2.01 -1.94 -8.39
N ILE A 39 3.16 -2.59 -8.47
CA ILE A 39 4.34 -2.33 -7.65
C ILE A 39 5.36 -1.63 -8.55
N MET A 40 5.93 -0.50 -8.12
CA MET A 40 6.87 0.28 -8.91
C MET A 40 8.30 -0.20 -8.70
N ASP A 41 9.06 -0.34 -9.79
CA ASP A 41 10.48 -0.69 -9.71
C ASP A 41 11.28 0.35 -8.92
N GLY A 42 12.10 -0.13 -8.00
CA GLY A 42 12.87 0.67 -7.03
C GLY A 42 12.01 1.41 -6.00
N GLY A 43 10.68 1.19 -5.97
CA GLY A 43 9.78 1.81 -5.01
C GLY A 43 9.87 1.16 -3.61
N ALA A 44 9.44 1.88 -2.58
CA ALA A 44 9.51 1.39 -1.20
C ALA A 44 8.81 0.04 -1.00
N ALA A 45 7.62 -0.14 -1.60
CA ALA A 45 6.91 -1.42 -1.56
C ALA A 45 7.67 -2.57 -2.27
N GLN A 46 8.36 -2.31 -3.38
CA GLN A 46 9.17 -3.34 -4.05
C GLN A 46 10.39 -3.70 -3.22
N VAL A 47 11.09 -2.70 -2.69
CA VAL A 47 12.30 -2.90 -1.87
C VAL A 47 11.96 -3.68 -0.60
N ASP A 48 10.80 -3.41 0.01
CA ASP A 48 10.30 -4.18 1.15
C ASP A 48 9.87 -5.61 0.75
N GLY A 49 9.21 -5.75 -0.40
CA GLY A 49 8.91 -7.04 -1.03
C GLY A 49 7.74 -7.81 -0.41
N ARG A 50 7.12 -7.34 0.69
CA ARG A 50 5.99 -8.05 1.31
C ARG A 50 4.64 -7.79 0.63
N LEU A 51 4.44 -6.58 0.09
CA LEU A 51 3.20 -6.20 -0.61
C LEU A 51 3.27 -6.63 -2.09
N GLN A 52 2.21 -7.28 -2.58
CA GLN A 52 2.16 -7.84 -3.93
C GLN A 52 0.96 -7.31 -4.74
N VAL A 53 1.05 -7.39 -6.07
CA VAL A 53 -0.09 -7.09 -6.96
C VAL A 53 -1.19 -8.12 -6.72
N GLY A 54 -2.44 -7.65 -6.61
CA GLY A 54 -3.61 -8.45 -6.27
C GLY A 54 -3.94 -8.49 -4.78
N ASP A 55 -3.05 -7.98 -3.90
CA ASP A 55 -3.35 -7.87 -2.48
C ASP A 55 -4.52 -6.91 -2.24
N LYS A 56 -5.44 -7.31 -1.36
CA LYS A 56 -6.58 -6.50 -0.93
C LYS A 56 -6.19 -5.65 0.28
N LEU A 57 -6.32 -4.34 0.16
CA LEU A 57 -6.18 -3.44 1.31
C LEU A 57 -7.43 -3.51 2.17
N ILE A 58 -7.24 -3.82 3.45
CA ILE A 58 -8.31 -4.00 4.43
C ILE A 58 -8.42 -2.77 5.34
N ALA A 59 -7.29 -2.14 5.64
CA ALA A 59 -7.19 -0.90 6.41
C ALA A 59 -5.90 -0.16 6.02
N VAL A 60 -5.89 1.17 6.21
CA VAL A 60 -4.70 2.01 6.08
C VAL A 60 -4.52 2.76 7.38
N ARG A 61 -3.30 2.75 7.92
CA ARG A 61 -2.92 3.56 9.08
C ARG A 61 -1.93 4.64 8.63
N ASN A 62 -2.03 5.83 9.22
CA ASN A 62 -1.05 6.88 9.06
C ASN A 62 -0.26 7.02 10.36
N SER A 63 1.02 6.65 10.33
CA SER A 63 1.95 6.84 11.44
C SER A 63 2.80 8.06 11.14
N THR A 64 2.45 9.20 11.72
CA THR A 64 3.32 10.38 11.70
C THR A 64 4.50 10.12 12.62
N VAL A 65 5.57 9.53 12.10
CA VAL A 65 6.86 9.55 12.79
C VAL A 65 7.38 10.98 12.67
N SER A 66 6.95 11.85 13.58
CA SER A 66 7.67 13.08 13.85
C SER A 66 9.04 12.65 14.34
N LYS A 67 10.08 12.78 13.51
CA LYS A 67 11.45 12.80 14.02
C LYS A 67 11.47 13.87 15.10
N GLY A 68 11.63 13.47 16.36
CA GLY A 68 11.89 14.41 17.46
C GLY A 68 13.15 15.21 17.15
N PRO A 69 13.34 16.39 17.76
CA PRO A 69 14.52 17.20 17.51
C PRO A 69 15.75 16.34 17.83
N GLU A 70 16.61 16.12 16.83
CA GLU A 70 17.94 15.57 17.05
C GLU A 70 18.67 16.61 17.91
N GLY A 71 19.04 16.22 19.13
CA GLY A 71 19.65 17.08 20.15
C GLY A 71 21.06 17.53 19.80
#